data_AF-A0A847ZTA4-F1
#
_entry.id   AF-A0A847ZTA4-F1
#
_cell.length_a   1.000
_cell.length_b   1.000
_cell.length_c   1.000
_cell.angle_alpha   90.00
_cell.angle_beta   90.00
_cell.angle_gamma   90.00
#
_symmetry.space_group_name_H-M   'P 1'
#
loop_
_entity.id
_entity.type
_entity.pdbx_description
1 polymer ?
#
loop_
_entity_poly.entity_id
_entity_poly.type
_entity_poly.pdbx_seq_one_letter_code
_entity_poly.pdbx_strand_id
1 'polypeptide(L)'
;MMKTKTFLAVASLVVLTGCTNMNIFKDNPGSGTPAEPDVDLSPEPLSPGGMSAAQIKQVLSGKSWKWASPKNSGVTLYADDGSSLVEVTGKGTTTGKWSVKDGQLCESFSPAPFLPKGVPMTCQPFTGSGNTYKVGQATFTLA
;
A
#
# COMPACT_ATOMS: atom_id res chain seq x y z
N MET A 1 17.33 33.53 -38.14
CA MET A 1 18.68 33.05 -37.81
C MET A 1 18.55 31.66 -37.18
N MET A 2 19.15 30.64 -37.81
CA MET A 2 19.19 29.24 -37.37
C MET A 2 20.02 29.01 -36.10
N LYS A 3 19.66 28.00 -35.30
CA LYS A 3 20.41 26.71 -35.26
C LYS A 3 19.78 25.68 -34.29
N THR A 4 19.25 24.63 -34.90
CA THR A 4 18.93 23.29 -34.38
C THR A 4 20.16 22.63 -33.73
N LYS A 5 19.96 21.88 -32.63
CA LYS A 5 20.86 20.79 -32.22
C LYS A 5 20.08 19.61 -31.64
N THR A 6 19.96 18.57 -32.46
CA THR A 6 19.56 17.20 -32.16
C THR A 6 20.69 16.50 -31.40
N PHE A 7 20.37 15.68 -30.38
CA PHE A 7 21.30 14.71 -29.80
C PHE A 7 20.69 13.31 -29.86
N LEU A 8 21.47 12.37 -30.40
CA LEU A 8 21.15 10.98 -30.70
C LEU A 8 21.37 10.06 -29.48
N ALA A 9 20.62 8.94 -29.51
CA ALA A 9 20.57 7.85 -28.54
C ALA A 9 21.81 6.93 -28.53
N VAL A 10 21.98 6.17 -27.43
CA VAL A 10 22.69 4.88 -27.42
C VAL A 10 21.89 3.89 -26.60
N ALA A 11 21.40 2.83 -27.26
CA ALA A 11 20.80 1.66 -26.66
C ALA A 11 21.84 0.54 -26.58
N SER A 12 21.97 -0.11 -25.43
CA SER A 12 22.81 -1.30 -25.26
C SER A 12 21.94 -2.47 -24.80
N LEU A 13 21.60 -3.35 -25.73
CA LEU A 13 21.10 -4.70 -25.45
C LEU A 13 22.30 -5.60 -25.10
N VAL A 14 22.21 -6.33 -24.00
CA VAL A 14 23.09 -7.46 -23.70
C VAL A 14 22.21 -8.71 -23.60
N VAL A 15 22.33 -9.58 -24.60
CA VAL A 15 21.76 -10.93 -24.60
C VAL A 15 22.92 -11.88 -24.33
N LEU A 16 22.85 -12.66 -23.24
CA LEU A 16 23.66 -13.86 -23.08
C LEU A 16 22.75 -15.07 -22.87
N THR A 17 22.68 -15.87 -23.93
CA THR A 17 22.26 -17.27 -23.92
C THR A 17 23.42 -18.16 -23.47
N GLY A 18 23.15 -19.12 -22.58
CA GLY A 18 24.08 -20.19 -22.25
C GLY A 18 23.38 -21.33 -21.51
N CYS A 19 22.96 -22.36 -22.24
CA CYS A 19 22.50 -23.64 -21.73
C CYS A 19 23.70 -24.53 -21.35
N THR A 20 23.60 -25.39 -20.33
CA THR A 20 23.76 -26.86 -20.47
C THR A 20 23.54 -27.61 -19.15
N ASN A 21 23.02 -28.83 -19.33
CA ASN A 21 22.57 -29.83 -18.38
C ASN A 21 23.70 -30.63 -17.68
N MET A 22 23.38 -31.11 -16.47
CA MET A 22 23.63 -32.45 -15.87
C MET A 22 25.06 -33.02 -15.81
N ASN A 23 25.56 -33.31 -14.59
CA ASN A 23 25.72 -34.67 -14.02
C ASN A 23 26.78 -34.78 -12.89
N ILE A 24 26.41 -35.55 -11.85
CA ILE A 24 27.19 -36.68 -11.28
C ILE A 24 28.37 -36.38 -10.30
N PHE A 25 28.11 -36.79 -9.04
CA PHE A 25 29.02 -37.20 -7.95
C PHE A 25 29.72 -36.13 -7.11
N LYS A 26 29.18 -35.92 -5.92
CA LYS A 26 29.97 -36.02 -4.68
C LYS A 26 29.06 -36.40 -3.51
N ASP A 27 28.92 -37.71 -3.26
CA ASP A 27 28.52 -38.17 -1.94
C ASP A 27 29.53 -37.64 -0.92
N ASN A 28 29.06 -36.91 0.09
CA ASN A 28 29.80 -36.74 1.33
C ASN A 28 28.82 -36.73 2.50
N PRO A 29 28.87 -37.71 3.41
CA PRO A 29 27.98 -37.76 4.56
C PRO A 29 28.53 -36.89 5.69
N GLY A 30 27.64 -36.13 6.32
CA GLY A 30 27.79 -35.64 7.69
C GLY A 30 28.66 -34.40 7.88
N SER A 31 28.01 -33.30 8.25
CA SER A 31 28.19 -32.67 9.57
C SER A 31 27.21 -31.50 9.68
N GLY A 32 26.60 -31.38 10.87
CA GLY A 32 25.42 -30.56 11.13
C GLY A 32 25.55 -29.09 10.70
N THR A 33 24.49 -28.61 10.07
CA THR A 33 24.23 -27.18 9.89
C THR A 33 23.23 -26.75 10.98
N PRO A 34 23.48 -25.66 11.72
CA PRO A 34 22.50 -25.08 12.63
C PRO A 34 21.22 -24.72 11.87
N ALA A 35 20.06 -24.97 12.48
CA ALA A 35 18.76 -24.61 11.92
C ALA A 35 18.72 -23.13 11.52
N GLU A 36 18.65 -22.87 10.22
CA GLU A 36 18.17 -21.60 9.70
C GLU A 36 16.66 -21.52 10.00
N PRO A 37 16.13 -20.38 10.47
CA PRO A 37 14.71 -20.25 10.67
C PRO A 37 14.03 -20.25 9.29
N ASP A 38 13.35 -21.35 8.97
CA ASP A 38 12.34 -21.40 7.92
C ASP A 38 11.37 -20.23 8.14
N VAL A 39 11.46 -19.22 7.28
CA VAL A 39 10.46 -18.16 7.21
C VAL A 39 9.22 -18.81 6.61
N ASP A 40 8.34 -19.25 7.50
CA ASP A 40 7.04 -19.82 7.16
C ASP A 40 6.24 -18.83 6.30
N LEU A 41 6.27 -19.05 4.98
CA LEU A 41 5.43 -18.36 4.01
C LEU A 41 4.01 -18.96 3.98
N SER A 42 3.53 -19.51 5.10
CA SER A 42 2.13 -19.94 5.21
C SER A 42 1.22 -18.71 5.06
N PRO A 43 0.32 -18.69 4.07
CA PRO A 43 -0.75 -17.71 4.03
C PRO A 43 -1.56 -17.90 5.31
N GLU A 44 -1.56 -16.87 6.18
CA GLU A 44 -2.41 -16.89 7.36
C GLU A 44 -3.86 -17.18 6.95
N PRO A 45 -4.57 -18.06 7.69
CA PRO A 45 -5.94 -18.42 7.34
C PRO A 45 -6.82 -17.18 7.32
N LEU A 46 -7.47 -16.95 6.17
CA LEU A 46 -8.44 -15.89 5.93
C LEU A 46 -9.42 -15.80 7.11
N SER A 47 -9.35 -14.70 7.87
CA SER A 47 -10.31 -14.45 8.95
C SER A 47 -11.73 -14.44 8.37
N PRO A 48 -12.65 -15.28 8.87
CA PRO A 48 -13.99 -15.40 8.31
C PRO A 48 -14.80 -14.14 8.65
N GLY A 49 -14.94 -13.23 7.68
CA GLY A 49 -15.93 -12.15 7.72
C GLY A 49 -15.53 -10.78 7.17
N GLY A 50 -14.30 -10.57 6.69
CA GLY A 50 -13.82 -9.27 6.21
C GLY A 50 -13.11 -9.30 4.86
N MET A 51 -12.92 -8.13 4.24
CA MET A 51 -12.05 -8.00 3.05
C MET A 51 -10.59 -8.22 3.45
N SER A 52 -9.82 -8.89 2.59
CA SER A 52 -8.38 -9.02 2.79
C SER A 52 -7.67 -7.68 2.62
N ALA A 53 -6.48 -7.55 3.21
CA ALA A 53 -5.62 -6.38 3.04
C ALA A 53 -5.40 -6.06 1.55
N ALA A 54 -5.15 -7.07 0.72
CA ALA A 54 -4.97 -6.90 -0.72
C ALA A 54 -6.21 -6.30 -1.41
N GLN A 55 -7.41 -6.75 -1.03
CA GLN A 55 -8.67 -6.20 -1.56
C GLN A 55 -8.87 -4.74 -1.12
N ILE A 56 -8.64 -4.43 0.16
CA ILE A 56 -8.75 -3.06 0.67
C ILE A 56 -7.75 -2.14 -0.05
N LYS A 57 -6.51 -2.61 -0.24
CA LYS A 57 -5.50 -1.87 -1.01
C LYS A 57 -5.99 -1.59 -2.43
N GLN A 58 -6.52 -2.60 -3.12
CA GLN A 58 -7.04 -2.43 -4.48
C GLN A 58 -8.21 -1.44 -4.55
N VAL A 59 -9.06 -1.40 -3.54
CA VAL A 59 -10.17 -0.43 -3.45
C VAL A 59 -9.65 1.00 -3.32
N LEU A 60 -8.68 1.24 -2.42
CA LEU A 60 -8.28 2.59 -2.04
C LEU A 60 -7.18 3.20 -2.92
N SER A 61 -6.19 2.40 -3.32
CA SER A 61 -4.94 2.94 -3.90
C SER A 61 -5.19 3.72 -5.18
N GLY A 62 -4.56 4.89 -5.27
CA GLY A 62 -4.65 5.82 -6.39
C GLY A 62 -5.98 6.56 -6.52
N LYS A 63 -6.87 6.48 -5.51
CA LYS A 63 -8.23 7.07 -5.58
C LYS A 63 -8.49 8.08 -4.47
N SER A 64 -9.37 9.03 -4.80
CA SER A 64 -9.93 9.98 -3.85
C SER A 64 -11.29 9.50 -3.36
N TRP A 65 -11.51 9.61 -2.05
CA TRP A 65 -12.73 9.17 -1.38
C TRP A 65 -13.32 10.32 -0.56
N LYS A 66 -14.57 10.65 -0.85
CA LYS A 66 -15.39 11.49 0.03
C LYS A 66 -15.73 10.69 1.27
N TRP A 67 -15.52 11.27 2.44
CA TRP A 67 -15.87 10.65 3.70
C TRP A 67 -16.70 11.57 4.60
N ALA A 68 -17.59 10.96 5.37
CA ALA A 68 -18.39 11.64 6.38
C ALA A 68 -18.44 10.82 7.66
N SER A 69 -18.16 11.47 8.78
CA SER A 69 -18.25 10.94 10.15
C SER A 69 -19.19 11.84 10.97
N PRO A 70 -19.56 11.46 12.21
CA PRO A 70 -20.44 12.30 13.03
C PRO A 70 -19.91 13.71 13.32
N LYS A 71 -18.59 13.94 13.27
CA LYS A 71 -17.97 15.22 13.65
C LYS A 71 -17.32 15.98 12.49
N ASN A 72 -16.92 15.28 11.44
CA ASN A 72 -16.16 15.85 10.34
C ASN A 72 -16.53 15.15 9.04
N SER A 73 -16.34 15.85 7.92
CA SER A 73 -16.36 15.28 6.58
C SER A 73 -15.17 15.81 5.79
N GLY A 74 -14.91 15.20 4.63
CA GLY A 74 -13.80 15.61 3.80
C GLY A 74 -13.58 14.70 2.60
N VAL A 75 -12.41 14.86 1.99
CA VAL A 75 -11.93 14.01 0.90
C VAL A 75 -10.52 13.56 1.24
N THR A 76 -10.23 12.28 1.04
CA THR A 76 -8.88 11.74 1.17
C THR A 76 -8.44 11.09 -0.13
N LEU A 77 -7.28 11.49 -0.65
CA LEU A 77 -6.53 10.75 -1.66
C LEU A 77 -5.64 9.72 -0.96
N TYR A 78 -5.76 8.45 -1.35
CA TYR A 78 -4.87 7.37 -0.91
C TYR A 78 -3.88 7.04 -2.03
N ALA A 79 -2.66 7.57 -1.96
CA ALA A 79 -1.64 7.32 -2.98
C ALA A 79 -1.07 5.90 -2.88
N ASP A 80 -0.63 5.32 -4.01
CA ASP A 80 -0.11 3.95 -4.08
C ASP A 80 1.14 3.71 -3.20
N ASP A 81 1.88 4.76 -2.89
CA ASP A 81 3.11 4.76 -2.07
C ASP A 81 2.84 4.72 -0.56
N GLY A 82 1.58 4.66 -0.14
CA GLY A 82 1.19 4.68 1.28
C GLY A 82 1.13 6.08 1.89
N SER A 83 1.23 7.15 1.09
CA SER A 83 0.92 8.52 1.52
C SER A 83 -0.55 8.88 1.29
N SER A 84 -1.04 9.85 2.06
CA SER A 84 -2.38 10.40 1.86
C SER A 84 -2.39 11.92 1.89
N LEU A 85 -3.32 12.51 1.12
CA LEU A 85 -3.68 13.92 1.20
C LEU A 85 -5.13 14.00 1.66
N VAL A 86 -5.35 14.67 2.78
CA VAL A 86 -6.66 14.77 3.43
C VAL A 86 -7.10 16.22 3.42
N GLU A 87 -8.26 16.49 2.82
CA GLU A 87 -8.99 17.73 2.99
C GLU A 87 -10.12 17.51 3.99
N VAL A 88 -10.18 18.32 5.04
CA VAL A 88 -11.30 18.33 5.99
C VAL A 88 -12.16 19.55 5.70
N THR A 89 -13.42 19.31 5.39
CA THR A 89 -14.40 20.34 5.01
C THR A 89 -14.43 21.46 6.04
N GLY A 90 -14.16 22.70 5.59
CA GLY A 90 -14.18 23.89 6.43
C GLY A 90 -13.01 24.04 7.40
N LYS A 91 -12.01 23.16 7.37
CA LYS A 91 -10.84 23.22 8.27
C LYS A 91 -9.50 23.35 7.52
N GLY A 92 -9.40 22.76 6.34
CA GLY A 92 -8.20 22.80 5.51
C GLY A 92 -7.62 21.41 5.26
N THR A 93 -6.35 21.37 4.84
CA THR A 93 -5.68 20.13 4.40
C THR A 93 -4.60 19.66 5.38
N THR A 94 -4.36 18.36 5.40
CA THR A 94 -3.18 17.75 6.03
C THR A 94 -2.69 16.57 5.18
N THR A 95 -1.46 16.14 5.42
CA THR A 95 -0.91 14.91 4.84
C THR A 95 -0.99 13.77 5.84
N GLY A 96 -0.91 12.54 5.35
CA GLY A 96 -0.91 11.37 6.20
C GLY A 96 -0.13 10.20 5.61
N LYS A 97 -0.16 9.11 6.35
CA LYS A 97 0.26 7.79 5.90
C LYS A 97 -0.88 6.82 6.07
N TRP A 98 -0.94 5.83 5.20
CA TRP A 98 -1.93 4.78 5.28
C TRP A 98 -1.33 3.42 4.98
N SER A 99 -1.94 2.40 5.58
CA SER A 99 -1.66 1.00 5.32
C SER A 99 -2.92 0.18 5.58
N VAL A 100 -2.88 -1.10 5.25
CA VAL A 100 -4.03 -2.00 5.41
C VAL A 100 -3.58 -3.29 6.08
N LYS A 101 -4.51 -3.86 6.84
CA LYS A 101 -4.46 -5.21 7.38
C LYS A 101 -5.77 -5.89 7.02
N ASP A 102 -5.86 -7.20 7.21
CA ASP A 102 -7.11 -7.90 6.95
C ASP A 102 -8.26 -7.27 7.75
N GLY A 103 -9.30 -6.85 7.03
CA GLY A 103 -10.47 -6.17 7.57
C GLY A 103 -10.23 -4.78 8.13
N GLN A 104 -9.06 -4.15 7.95
CA GLN A 104 -8.74 -2.86 8.58
C GLN A 104 -8.00 -1.89 7.66
N LEU A 105 -8.37 -0.61 7.76
CA LEU A 105 -7.62 0.52 7.22
C LEU A 105 -6.91 1.23 8.37
N CYS A 106 -5.60 1.38 8.26
CA CYS A 106 -4.75 2.07 9.23
C CYS A 106 -4.31 3.42 8.67
N GLU A 107 -4.53 4.50 9.43
CA GLU A 107 -4.22 5.85 9.01
C GLU A 107 -3.51 6.64 10.11
N SER A 108 -2.59 7.52 9.70
CA SER A 108 -2.02 8.57 10.53
C SER A 108 -2.07 9.90 9.79
N PHE A 109 -2.11 11.00 10.54
CA PHE A 109 -2.16 12.35 9.97
C PHE A 109 -1.10 13.24 10.60
N SER A 110 -0.39 13.99 9.77
CA SER A 110 0.60 14.97 10.19
C SER A 110 -0.08 16.14 10.92
N PRO A 111 0.67 16.85 11.78
CA PRO A 111 0.20 18.11 12.34
C PRO A 111 -0.25 19.11 11.29
N ALA A 112 -1.34 19.82 11.57
CA ALA A 112 -1.87 20.91 10.75
C ALA A 112 -2.48 21.99 11.68
N PRO A 113 -2.78 23.21 11.21
CA PRO A 113 -3.34 24.26 12.06
C PRO A 113 -4.61 23.85 12.84
N PHE A 114 -5.48 23.03 12.23
CA PHE A 114 -6.69 22.49 12.86
C PHE A 114 -6.47 21.17 13.63
N LEU A 115 -5.25 20.61 13.54
CA LEU A 115 -4.85 19.33 14.12
C LEU A 115 -3.40 19.44 14.64
N PRO A 116 -3.15 20.22 15.70
CA PRO A 116 -1.79 20.63 16.08
C PRO A 116 -0.89 19.48 16.52
N LYS A 117 -1.47 18.35 16.96
CA LYS A 117 -0.71 17.16 17.38
C LYS A 117 -0.64 16.07 16.29
N GLY A 118 -1.28 16.29 15.15
CA GLY A 118 -1.54 15.19 14.21
C GLY A 118 -2.46 14.13 14.80
N VAL A 119 -2.52 12.98 14.13
CA VAL A 119 -3.13 11.75 14.63
C VAL A 119 -2.10 10.64 14.44
N PRO A 120 -1.74 9.88 15.50
CA PRO A 120 -0.86 8.72 15.35
C PRO A 120 -1.54 7.63 14.53
N MET A 121 -0.77 6.64 14.07
CA MET A 121 -1.32 5.51 13.30
C MET A 121 -2.40 4.79 14.11
N THR A 122 -3.62 4.75 13.58
CA THR A 122 -4.76 4.02 14.17
C THR A 122 -5.44 3.18 13.11
N CYS A 123 -5.85 1.95 13.46
CA CYS A 123 -6.51 1.03 12.56
C CYS A 123 -8.00 0.94 12.87
N GLN A 124 -8.84 1.08 11.86
CA GLN A 124 -10.29 1.01 11.96
C GLN A 124 -10.83 -0.13 11.11
N PRO A 125 -11.92 -0.80 11.54
CA PRO A 125 -12.59 -1.82 10.72
C PRO A 125 -13.01 -1.25 9.37
N PHE A 126 -12.73 -1.99 8.29
CA PHE A 126 -13.07 -1.66 6.91
C PHE A 126 -14.10 -2.66 6.38
N THR A 127 -15.29 -2.19 6.05
CA THR A 127 -16.40 -3.02 5.55
C THR A 127 -17.14 -2.32 4.43
N GLY A 128 -17.99 -3.05 3.70
CA GLY A 128 -18.79 -2.50 2.60
C GLY A 128 -18.42 -3.12 1.25
N SER A 129 -19.02 -2.59 0.19
CA SER A 129 -18.88 -3.13 -1.17
C SER A 129 -19.37 -2.13 -2.22
N GLY A 130 -19.03 -2.41 -3.49
CA GLY A 130 -19.36 -1.53 -4.60
C GLY A 130 -18.60 -0.21 -4.50
N ASN A 131 -19.31 0.87 -4.19
CA ASN A 131 -18.75 2.22 -4.09
C ASN A 131 -19.01 2.89 -2.73
N THR A 132 -19.52 2.12 -1.75
CA THR A 132 -19.81 2.63 -0.40
C THR A 132 -19.15 1.74 0.64
N TYR A 133 -18.21 2.32 1.38
CA TYR A 133 -17.44 1.64 2.40
C TYR A 133 -17.62 2.31 3.76
N LYS A 134 -17.43 1.55 4.83
CA LYS A 134 -17.41 2.05 6.20
C LYS A 134 -16.04 1.81 6.80
N VAL A 135 -15.50 2.87 7.41
CA VAL A 135 -14.22 2.88 8.10
C VAL A 135 -14.47 3.37 9.52
N GLY A 136 -14.57 2.45 10.48
CA GLY A 136 -15.06 2.77 11.82
C GLY A 136 -16.43 3.46 11.78
N GLN A 137 -16.48 4.74 12.18
CA GLN A 137 -17.71 5.55 12.17
C GLN A 137 -17.89 6.40 10.89
N ALA A 138 -16.93 6.37 9.97
CA ALA A 138 -16.99 7.13 8.73
C ALA A 138 -17.57 6.31 7.58
N THR A 139 -18.36 6.95 6.72
CA THR A 139 -18.83 6.39 5.45
C THR A 139 -18.01 7.00 4.32
N PHE A 140 -17.52 6.16 3.42
CA PHE A 140 -16.66 6.49 2.30
C PHE A 140 -17.42 6.25 1.00
N THR A 141 -17.35 7.21 0.08
CA THR A 141 -17.88 7.12 -1.27
C THR A 141 -16.86 7.66 -2.26
N LEU A 142 -16.84 7.12 -3.48
CA LEU A 142 -15.88 7.55 -4.48
C LEU A 142 -16.10 9.04 -4.81
N ALA A 143 -15.02 9.83 -4.82
CA ALA A 143 -15.07 11.28 -4.98
C ALA A 143 -15.41 11.71 -6.42
#